data_AF-A0A959T3D5-F1
#
_entry.id   AF-A0A959T3D5-F1
#
_cell.length_a   1.000
_cell.length_b   1.000
_cell.length_c   1.000
_cell.angle_alpha   90.00
_cell.angle_beta   90.00
_cell.angle_gamma   90.00
#
_symmetry.space_group_name_H-M   'P 1'
#
loop_
_entity.id
_entity.type
_entity.pdbx_description
1 polymer ?
#
loop_
_entity_poly.entity_id
_entity_poly.type
_entity_poly.pdbx_seq_one_letter_code
_entity_poly.pdbx_strand_id
1 'polypeptide(L)' 'MFKFIFEPNTVRMDAVLALFPAESEVLRKYSSGGKYVSITVKEVMVNADEVLDRYEKAALIEGVIVL' A
#
# COMPACT_ATOMS: atom_id res chain seq x y z
N MET A 1 -8.86 5.56 -1.28
CA MET A 1 -8.60 4.13 -1.03
C MET A 1 -7.42 3.75 -1.90
N PHE A 2 -6.38 3.18 -1.31
CA PHE A 2 -5.17 2.78 -2.03
C PHE A 2 -5.07 1.27 -2.02
N LYS A 3 -4.58 0.68 -3.12
CA LYS A 3 -4.35 -0.76 -3.18
C LYS A 3 -2.94 -1.06 -3.69
N PHE A 4 -2.22 -1.84 -2.89
CA PHE A 4 -0.85 -2.26 -3.17
C PHE A 4 -0.83 -3.78 -3.31
N ILE A 5 -0.07 -4.29 -4.28
CA ILE A 5 0.09 -5.74 -4.51
C ILE A 5 1.57 -6.04 -4.72
N PHE A 6 2.09 -6.99 -3.96
CA PHE A 6 3.49 -7.40 -4.05
C PHE A 6 3.67 -8.83 -3.57
N GLU A 7 4.83 -9.44 -3.87
CA GLU A 7 5.18 -10.74 -3.30
C GLU A 7 5.45 -10.62 -1.79
N PRO A 8 5.04 -11.59 -0.96
CA PRO A 8 5.22 -11.56 0.49
C PRO A 8 6.67 -11.28 0.88
N ASN A 9 6.90 -10.08 1.41
CA ASN A 9 8.21 -9.60 1.84
C ASN A 9 7.99 -8.59 2.96
N THR A 10 8.65 -8.80 4.10
CA THR A 10 8.48 -7.96 5.30
C THR A 10 8.98 -6.53 5.06
N VAL A 11 10.11 -6.36 4.38
CA VAL A 11 10.68 -5.03 4.07
C VAL A 11 9.72 -4.22 3.20
N ARG A 12 9.13 -4.82 2.15
CA ARG A 12 8.13 -4.13 1.31
C ARG A 12 6.85 -3.83 2.08
N MET A 13 6.42 -4.76 2.93
CA MET A 13 5.25 -4.55 3.78
C MET A 13 5.43 -3.33 4.66
N ASP A 14 6.55 -3.26 5.38
CA ASP A 14 6.85 -2.17 6.30
C ASP A 14 7.00 -0.84 5.54
N ALA A 15 7.66 -0.86 4.37
CA ALA A 15 7.77 0.32 3.51
C ALA A 15 6.41 0.85 3.04
N VAL A 16 5.49 -0.02 2.62
CA VAL A 16 4.13 0.37 2.20
C VAL A 16 3.36 0.94 3.39
N LEU A 17 3.42 0.30 4.56
CA LEU A 17 2.69 0.74 5.75
C LEU A 17 3.23 2.06 6.31
N ALA A 18 4.54 2.31 6.20
CA ALA A 18 5.16 3.56 6.63
C ALA A 18 4.70 4.79 5.84
N LEU A 19 4.06 4.60 4.67
CA LEU A 19 3.45 5.69 3.92
C LEU A 19 2.15 6.20 4.55
N PHE A 20 1.59 5.47 5.53
CA PHE A 20 0.28 5.74 6.11
C PHE A 20 0.40 6.00 7.62
N PRO A 21 -0.44 6.87 8.20
CA PRO A 21 -0.59 6.98 9.64
C PRO A 21 -0.99 5.65 10.30
N ALA A 22 -0.57 5.43 11.55
CA ALA A 22 -0.79 4.17 12.26
C ALA A 22 -2.29 3.86 12.51
N GLU A 23 -3.12 4.91 12.55
CA GLU A 23 -4.57 4.86 12.71
C GLU A 23 -5.33 4.49 11.42
N SER A 24 -4.63 4.38 10.28
CA SER A 24 -5.26 4.07 9.00
C SER A 24 -5.88 2.67 9.00
N GLU A 25 -7.06 2.52 8.39
CA GLU A 25 -7.68 1.20 8.26
C GLU A 25 -6.96 0.41 7.15
N VAL A 26 -6.21 -0.62 7.57
CA VAL A 26 -5.43 -1.47 6.66
C VAL A 26 -6.03 -2.87 6.60
N LEU A 27 -6.43 -3.29 5.40
CA LEU A 27 -6.81 -4.67 5.10
C LEU A 27 -5.68 -5.41 4.38
N ARG A 28 -5.32 -6.57 4.89
CA ARG A 28 -4.33 -7.48 4.28
C ARG A 28 -5.01 -8.72 3.75
N LYS A 29 -4.72 -9.10 2.52
CA LYS A 29 -5.28 -10.30 1.89
C LYS A 29 -4.23 -10.99 1.04
N TYR A 30 -4.02 -12.29 1.30
CA TYR A 30 -3.20 -13.12 0.42
C TYR A 30 -3.98 -13.52 -0.84
N SER A 31 -3.28 -13.67 -1.96
CA SER A 31 -3.84 -14.28 -3.16
C SER A 31 -4.15 -15.76 -2.90
N SER A 32 -5.03 -16.35 -3.71
CA SER A 32 -5.48 -17.73 -3.52
C SER A 32 -4.34 -18.76 -3.47
N GLY A 33 -3.21 -18.48 -4.14
CA GLY A 33 -2.01 -19.32 -4.12
C GLY A 33 -0.89 -18.82 -3.23
N GLY A 34 -1.11 -17.79 -2.40
CA GLY A 34 -0.09 -17.23 -1.50
C GLY A 34 1.05 -16.45 -2.16
N LYS A 35 1.17 -16.50 -3.50
CA LYS A 35 2.24 -15.81 -4.25
C LYS A 35 2.27 -14.30 -4.04
N TYR A 36 1.12 -13.70 -3.77
CA TYR A 36 1.01 -12.25 -3.59
C TYR A 36 0.25 -11.93 -2.32
N VAL A 37 0.57 -10.78 -1.75
CA VAL A 37 -0.23 -10.11 -0.73
C VAL A 37 -0.73 -8.79 -1.30
N SER A 38 -1.99 -8.49 -1.05
CA SER A 38 -2.57 -7.17 -1.31
C SER A 38 -2.80 -6.44 0.00
N ILE A 39 -2.40 -5.17 0.02
CA ILE A 39 -2.64 -4.23 1.11
C ILE A 39 -3.60 -3.18 0.59
N THR A 40 -4.74 -3.05 1.27
CA THR A 40 -5.73 -2.03 0.96
C THR A 40 -5.80 -1.07 2.12
N VAL A 41 -5.54 0.21 1.86
CA VAL A 41 -5.62 1.24 2.90
C VAL A 41 -6.78 2.18 2.60
N LYS A 42 -7.65 2.34 3.60
CA LYS A 42 -8.72 3.34 3.57
C LYS A 42 -8.31 4.50 4.46
N GLU A 43 -8.12 5.64 3.83
CA GLU A 43 -7.77 6.90 4.47
C GLU A 43 -8.62 8.00 3.84
N VAL A 44 -9.06 8.96 4.66
CA VAL A 44 -9.79 10.14 4.20
C VAL A 44 -8.74 11.22 3.93
N MET A 45 -8.54 11.55 2.66
CA MET A 45 -7.63 12.63 2.25
C MET A 45 -8.41 13.92 2.10
N VAL A 46 -7.81 15.03 2.53
CA VAL A 46 -8.43 16.37 2.43
C VAL A 46 -8.11 17.03 1.09
N ASN A 47 -6.94 16.72 0.50
CA ASN A 47 -6.49 17.27 -0.78
C ASN A 47 -6.16 16.16 -1.80
N ALA A 48 -6.43 16.42 -3.09
CA ALA A 48 -6.01 15.58 -4.20
C ALA A 48 -4.48 15.51 -4.37
N ASP A 49 -3.75 16.58 -4.02
CA ASP A 49 -2.28 16.57 -4.11
C ASP A 49 -1.65 15.53 -3.18
N GLU A 50 -2.23 15.34 -1.98
CA GLU A 50 -1.78 14.31 -1.02
C GLU A 50 -1.98 12.90 -1.56
N VAL A 51 -3.02 12.69 -2.37
CA VAL A 51 -3.25 11.42 -3.05
C VAL A 51 -2.14 11.15 -4.05
N LEU A 52 -1.79 12.15 -4.88
CA LEU A 52 -0.71 12.02 -5.87
C LEU A 52 0.65 11.76 -5.22
N ASP A 53 1.01 12.54 -4.19
CA ASP A 53 2.24 12.35 -3.42
C ASP A 53 2.32 10.92 -2.82
N ARG A 54 1.19 10.36 -2.39
CA ARG A 54 1.13 8.98 -1.89
C ARG A 54 1.43 7.95 -2.99
N TYR A 55 0.84 8.13 -4.18
CA TYR A 55 1.11 7.25 -5.32
C TYR A 55 2.56 7.36 -5.81
N GLU A 56 3.12 8.58 -5.86
CA GLU A 56 4.52 8.82 -6.23
C GLU A 56 5.49 8.14 -5.27
N LYS A 57 5.29 8.30 -3.96
CA LYS A 57 6.11 7.63 -2.94
C LYS A 57 6.00 6.10 -3.01
N ALA A 58 4.78 5.58 -3.23
CA ALA A 58 4.58 4.14 -3.36
C ALA A 58 5.21 3.56 -4.63
N ALA A 59 5.25 4.32 -5.73
CA ALA A 59 5.85 3.89 -6.99
C ALA A 59 7.38 3.71 -6.89
N LEU A 60 8.03 4.34 -5.90
CA LEU A 60 9.45 4.15 -5.62
C LEU A 60 9.77 2.82 -4.91
N ILE A 61 8.75 2.11 -4.40
CA ILE A 61 8.94 0.83 -3.73
C ILE A 61 9.01 -0.28 -4.78
N GLU A 62 10.22 -0.82 -5.00
CA GLU A 62 10.44 -1.83 -6.02
C GLU A 62 9.62 -3.11 -5.77
N GLY A 63 8.97 -3.59 -6.84
CA GLY A 63 8.15 -4.79 -6.80
C GLY A 63 6.76 -4.59 -6.19
N VAL A 64 6.35 -3.33 -5.93
CA VAL A 64 4.99 -2.98 -5.54
C VAL A 64 4.22 -2.49 -6.75
N ILE A 65 3.10 -3.16 -7.03
CA ILE A 65 2.09 -2.70 -7.98
C ILE A 65 1.10 -1.83 -7.20
N VAL A 66 0.84 -0.63 -7.71
CA VAL A 66 -0.05 0.36 -7.09
C VAL A 66 -1.31 0.53 -7.95
N LEU A 67 -2.48 0.55 -7.30
CA LEU A 67 -3.82 0.63 -7.91
C LEU A 67 -4.71 1.65 -7.18
#